data_AF-A0A7G1IWS1-F1
#
_entry.id   AF-A0A7G1IWS1-F1
#
_cell.length_a   1.000
_cell.length_b   1.000
_cell.length_c   1.000
_cell.angle_alpha   90.00
_cell.angle_beta   90.00
_cell.angle_gamma   90.00
#
_symmetry.space_group_name_H-M   'P 1'
#
loop_
_entity.id
_entity.type
_entity.pdbx_description
1 polymer ?
#
loop_
_entity_poly.entity_id
_entity_poly.type
_entity_poly.pdbx_seq_one_letter_code
_entity_poly.pdbx_strand_id
1 'polypeptide(L)'
;MNLVWYLEIVGILAFLHFKTIISSLQKKVSELKLSYIKAFSHLFLLVMFLLVGIFIIFRLDLNTSFLVLNIMLLLFGICSEELIRLFRSAEMLDARDYVKVLFLKRNRMVKSLLANEDTEQQFSEFLHNEILQNVMAIKNFNKYSINQAFGEQINLVTEELVQRIRERMDYYQPMVETDEQLDIQYQGLINRIVKRYHAENEVVTQFPARFRLLSPYDKIAYRLVEELATNAVKYASCGRISLKIDVHDDAIFIISENNCLQTEKSLGYGLKNMSNKISVLGGQMQIFENNKRFRVEITLPIDKELCYENFVN
;
A
#
# COMPACT_ATOMS: atom_id res chain seq x y z
N MET A 1 60.54 -40.41 -6.21
CA MET A 1 60.47 -39.20 -5.38
C MET A 1 59.40 -38.18 -5.83
N ASN A 2 58.54 -38.47 -6.82
CA ASN A 2 57.57 -37.50 -7.35
C ASN A 2 56.11 -37.70 -6.90
N LEU A 3 55.73 -38.89 -6.44
CA LEU A 3 54.32 -39.22 -6.13
C LEU A 3 53.74 -38.39 -4.96
N VAL A 4 54.56 -38.15 -3.93
CA VAL A 4 54.17 -37.38 -2.74
C VAL A 4 53.91 -35.91 -3.09
N TRP A 5 54.74 -35.34 -3.97
CA TRP A 5 54.60 -33.96 -4.43
C TRP A 5 53.31 -33.74 -5.25
N TYR A 6 52.96 -34.69 -6.12
CA TYR A 6 51.69 -34.63 -6.85
C TYR A 6 50.48 -34.79 -5.92
N LEU A 7 50.57 -35.67 -4.91
CA LEU A 7 49.51 -35.83 -3.91
C LEU A 7 49.29 -34.57 -3.07
N GLU A 8 50.35 -33.87 -2.68
CA GLU A 8 50.25 -32.60 -1.95
C GLU A 8 49.62 -31.49 -2.80
N ILE A 9 50.07 -31.33 -4.05
CA ILE A 9 49.50 -30.33 -4.96
C ILE A 9 48.02 -30.62 -5.24
N VAL A 10 47.66 -31.89 -5.48
CA VAL A 10 46.27 -32.31 -5.71
C VAL A 10 45.43 -32.07 -4.46
N GLY A 11 45.94 -32.36 -3.27
CA GLY A 11 45.25 -32.07 -2.00
C GLY A 11 44.98 -30.58 -1.82
N ILE A 12 45.96 -29.73 -2.12
CA ILE A 12 45.83 -28.27 -2.03
C ILE A 12 44.84 -27.73 -3.06
N LEU A 13 44.90 -28.21 -4.31
CA LEU A 13 43.96 -27.79 -5.36
C LEU A 13 42.54 -28.23 -5.03
N ALA A 14 42.35 -29.48 -4.62
CA ALA A 14 41.05 -30.02 -4.22
C ALA A 14 40.49 -29.25 -3.02
N PHE A 15 41.32 -28.92 -2.03
CA PHE A 15 40.91 -28.11 -0.89
C PHE A 15 40.52 -26.67 -1.31
N LEU A 16 41.28 -26.03 -2.20
CA LEU A 16 40.96 -24.70 -2.71
C LEU A 16 39.64 -24.70 -3.51
N HIS A 17 39.44 -25.68 -4.38
CA HIS A 17 38.18 -25.85 -5.12
C HIS A 17 37.02 -26.11 -4.16
N PHE A 18 37.19 -27.03 -3.21
CA PHE A 18 36.16 -27.36 -2.22
C PHE A 18 35.82 -26.16 -1.34
N LYS A 19 36.82 -25.40 -0.88
CA LYS A 19 36.63 -24.17 -0.10
C LYS A 19 35.95 -23.08 -0.91
N THR A 20 36.28 -22.93 -2.19
CA THR A 20 35.66 -21.92 -3.07
C THR A 20 34.21 -22.28 -3.37
N ILE A 21 33.92 -23.57 -3.61
CA ILE A 21 32.57 -24.10 -3.80
C ILE A 21 31.74 -23.90 -2.52
N ILE A 22 32.27 -24.28 -1.35
CA ILE A 22 31.59 -24.09 -0.07
C ILE A 22 31.37 -22.60 0.25
N SER A 23 32.37 -21.75 0.04
CA SER A 23 32.28 -20.31 0.25
C SER A 23 31.25 -19.66 -0.69
N SER A 24 31.15 -20.14 -1.93
CA SER A 24 30.15 -19.67 -2.91
C SER A 24 28.74 -20.14 -2.53
N LEU A 25 28.61 -21.35 -1.99
CA LEU A 25 27.36 -21.95 -1.52
C LEU A 25 26.85 -21.29 -0.21
N GLN A 26 27.73 -21.02 0.76
CA GLN A 26 27.37 -20.44 2.05
C GLN A 26 26.84 -19.01 1.93
N LYS A 27 27.31 -18.24 0.95
CA LYS A 27 26.98 -16.81 0.83
C LYS A 27 25.57 -16.54 0.27
N LYS A 28 24.78 -17.57 -0.09
CA LYS A 28 23.64 -17.36 -1.00
C LYS A 28 22.38 -18.21 -0.79
N VAL A 29 22.22 -18.92 0.33
CA VAL A 29 21.26 -20.02 0.42
C VAL A 29 20.49 -20.05 1.75
N SER A 30 19.18 -19.77 1.68
CA SER A 30 18.18 -19.94 2.74
C SER A 30 17.99 -21.43 3.12
N GLU A 31 17.61 -21.69 4.37
CA GLU A 31 17.68 -23.00 5.05
C GLU A 31 17.12 -24.21 4.27
N LEU A 32 16.08 -24.02 3.44
CA LEU A 32 15.47 -25.09 2.64
C LEU A 32 16.40 -25.59 1.52
N LYS A 33 17.14 -24.68 0.88
CA LYS A 33 18.06 -24.98 -0.21
C LYS A 33 19.35 -25.64 0.31
N LEU A 34 19.72 -25.40 1.57
CA LEU A 34 20.86 -26.04 2.21
C LEU A 34 20.66 -27.56 2.36
N SER A 35 19.43 -28.01 2.61
CA SER A 35 19.10 -29.44 2.73
C SER A 35 19.29 -30.19 1.40
N TYR A 36 18.79 -29.64 0.30
CA TYR A 36 18.95 -30.24 -1.04
C TYR A 36 20.40 -30.23 -1.53
N ILE A 37 21.11 -29.12 -1.31
CA ILE A 37 22.54 -29.02 -1.66
C ILE A 37 23.37 -30.02 -0.84
N LYS A 38 23.06 -30.19 0.46
CA LYS A 38 23.71 -31.21 1.30
C LYS A 38 23.44 -32.61 0.77
N ALA A 39 22.19 -32.97 0.47
CA ALA A 39 21.84 -34.27 -0.09
C ALA A 39 22.55 -34.56 -1.42
N PHE A 40 22.59 -33.57 -2.32
CA PHE A 40 23.30 -33.67 -3.59
C PHE A 40 24.82 -33.85 -3.40
N SER A 41 25.43 -33.10 -2.47
CA SER A 41 26.85 -33.22 -2.16
C SER A 41 27.23 -34.58 -1.55
N HIS A 42 26.37 -35.13 -0.69
CA HIS A 42 26.55 -36.46 -0.11
C HIS A 42 26.45 -37.56 -1.16
N LEU A 43 25.48 -37.48 -2.07
CA LEU A 43 25.34 -38.43 -3.18
C LEU A 43 26.57 -38.38 -4.11
N PHE A 44 27.06 -37.18 -4.42
CA PHE A 44 28.25 -37.02 -5.25
C PHE A 44 29.51 -37.60 -4.61
N LEU A 45 29.72 -37.36 -3.31
CA LEU A 45 30.83 -37.97 -2.56
C LEU A 45 30.76 -39.50 -2.56
N LEU A 46 29.56 -40.06 -2.47
CA LEU A 46 29.35 -41.51 -2.53
C LEU A 46 29.72 -42.08 -3.91
N VAL A 47 29.28 -41.43 -5.00
CA VAL A 47 29.65 -41.83 -6.37
C VAL A 47 31.16 -41.75 -6.58
N MET A 48 31.81 -40.69 -6.06
CA MET A 48 33.25 -40.53 -6.11
C MET A 48 34.00 -41.65 -5.38
N PHE A 49 33.56 -42.02 -4.18
CA PHE A 49 34.16 -43.11 -3.42
C PHE A 49 34.02 -44.47 -4.14
N LEU A 50 32.86 -44.73 -4.74
CA LEU A 50 32.57 -45.95 -5.47
C LEU A 50 33.44 -46.07 -6.74
N LEU A 51 33.64 -44.96 -7.46
CA LEU A 51 34.54 -44.90 -8.62
C LEU A 51 36.00 -45.16 -8.23
N VAL A 52 36.47 -44.58 -7.12
CA VAL A 52 37.82 -44.86 -6.59
C VAL A 52 37.97 -46.34 -6.23
N GLY A 53 36.95 -46.94 -5.61
CA GLY A 53 36.91 -48.38 -5.32
C GLY A 53 37.01 -49.25 -6.57
N ILE A 54 36.27 -48.92 -7.62
CA ILE A 54 36.34 -49.61 -8.93
C ILE A 54 37.75 -49.48 -9.52
N PHE A 55 38.38 -48.30 -9.44
CA PHE A 55 39.75 -48.09 -9.92
C PHE A 55 40.79 -48.96 -9.22
N ILE A 56 40.66 -49.11 -7.89
CA ILE A 56 41.56 -49.96 -7.08
C ILE A 56 41.37 -51.45 -7.44
N ILE A 57 40.12 -51.91 -7.60
CA ILE A 57 39.79 -53.31 -7.90
C ILE A 57 40.27 -53.71 -9.31
N PHE A 58 40.06 -52.86 -10.31
CA PHE A 58 40.37 -53.17 -11.71
C PHE A 58 41.80 -52.81 -12.14
N ARG A 59 42.63 -52.24 -11.25
CA ARG A 59 44.03 -51.85 -11.50
C ARG A 59 44.24 -51.06 -12.80
N LEU A 60 43.39 -50.06 -13.05
CA LEU A 60 43.58 -49.16 -14.20
C LEU A 60 44.82 -48.27 -14.03
N ASP A 61 45.34 -47.79 -15.17
CA ASP A 61 46.50 -46.90 -15.21
C ASP A 61 46.21 -45.52 -14.58
N LEU A 62 47.21 -44.97 -13.89
CA LEU A 62 47.09 -43.80 -13.02
C LEU A 62 46.71 -42.53 -13.79
N ASN A 63 47.16 -42.42 -15.06
CA ASN A 63 46.79 -41.31 -15.95
C ASN A 63 45.31 -41.34 -16.32
N THR A 64 44.76 -42.52 -16.56
CA THR A 64 43.33 -42.68 -16.88
C THR A 64 42.44 -42.36 -15.68
N SER A 65 42.88 -42.72 -14.46
CA SER A 65 42.20 -42.33 -13.21
C SER A 65 42.14 -40.83 -13.03
N PHE A 66 43.27 -40.16 -13.29
CA PHE A 66 43.39 -38.73 -13.09
C PHE A 66 42.51 -37.95 -14.07
N LEU A 67 42.45 -38.37 -15.33
CA LEU A 67 41.60 -37.74 -16.35
C LEU A 67 40.12 -37.88 -16.00
N VAL A 68 39.67 -39.09 -15.61
CA VAL A 68 38.27 -39.36 -15.24
C VAL A 68 37.85 -38.55 -14.02
N LEU A 69 38.71 -38.46 -13.00
CA LEU A 69 38.46 -37.66 -11.80
C LEU A 69 38.23 -36.18 -12.12
N ASN A 70 39.10 -35.59 -12.95
CA ASN A 70 38.99 -34.17 -13.31
C ASN A 70 37.73 -33.87 -14.13
N ILE A 71 37.37 -34.75 -15.07
CA ILE A 71 36.12 -34.62 -15.84
C ILE A 71 34.91 -34.67 -14.91
N MET A 72 34.88 -35.58 -13.95
CA MET A 72 33.79 -35.67 -12.97
C MET A 72 33.68 -34.44 -12.09
N LEU A 73 34.80 -33.88 -11.65
CA LEU A 73 34.83 -32.69 -10.82
C LEU A 73 34.36 -31.44 -11.60
N LEU A 74 34.69 -31.35 -12.89
CA LEU A 74 34.19 -30.32 -13.79
C LEU A 74 32.66 -30.44 -13.98
N LEU A 75 32.16 -31.65 -14.27
CA LEU A 75 30.73 -31.90 -14.43
C LEU A 75 29.95 -31.56 -13.15
N PHE A 76 30.51 -31.89 -11.98
CA PHE A 76 29.91 -31.52 -10.70
C PHE A 76 29.82 -30.00 -10.52
N GLY A 77 30.89 -29.27 -10.86
CA GLY A 77 30.90 -27.81 -10.86
C GLY A 77 29.76 -27.24 -11.69
N ILE A 78 29.63 -27.68 -12.95
CA ILE A 78 28.58 -27.22 -13.88
C ILE A 78 27.18 -27.56 -13.35
N CYS A 79 26.94 -28.80 -12.92
CA CYS A 79 25.65 -29.22 -12.37
C CYS A 79 25.27 -28.43 -11.11
N SER A 80 26.23 -28.15 -10.24
CA SER A 80 25.99 -27.34 -9.05
C SER A 80 25.62 -25.90 -9.39
N GLU A 81 26.25 -25.32 -10.41
CA GLU A 81 25.96 -23.95 -10.87
C GLU A 81 24.57 -23.84 -11.49
N GLU A 82 24.16 -24.79 -12.33
CA GLU A 82 22.82 -24.82 -12.93
C GLU A 82 21.72 -25.07 -11.88
N LEU A 83 21.98 -25.93 -10.88
CA LEU A 83 21.04 -26.13 -9.77
C LEU A 83 20.81 -24.83 -8.99
N ILE A 84 21.88 -24.08 -8.69
CA ILE A 84 21.79 -22.77 -8.02
C ILE A 84 20.99 -21.77 -8.88
N ARG A 85 21.20 -21.78 -10.20
CA ARG A 85 20.50 -20.91 -11.16
C ARG A 85 19.00 -21.17 -11.16
N LEU A 86 18.60 -22.43 -11.20
CA LEU A 86 17.19 -22.86 -11.20
C LEU A 86 16.46 -22.51 -9.90
N PHE A 87 17.13 -22.64 -8.75
CA PHE A 87 16.55 -22.21 -7.47
C PHE A 87 16.43 -20.68 -7.35
N ARG A 88 17.34 -19.93 -7.97
CA ARG A 88 17.25 -18.46 -8.01
C ARG A 88 16.10 -18.00 -8.90
N SER A 89 15.89 -18.65 -10.05
CA SER A 89 14.78 -18.29 -10.94
C SER A 89 13.42 -18.59 -10.31
N ALA A 90 13.30 -19.67 -9.53
CA ALA A 90 12.07 -20.00 -8.80
C ALA A 90 11.70 -18.94 -7.74
N GLU A 91 12.66 -18.46 -6.93
CA GLU A 91 12.43 -17.38 -5.96
C GLU A 91 12.08 -16.05 -6.64
N MET A 92 12.75 -15.73 -7.75
CA MET A 92 12.44 -14.52 -8.52
C MET A 92 11.04 -14.57 -9.12
N LEU A 93 10.56 -15.75 -9.50
CA LEU A 93 9.20 -15.94 -10.02
C LEU A 93 8.15 -15.68 -8.91
N ASP A 94 8.36 -16.23 -7.72
CA ASP A 94 7.48 -16.04 -6.57
C ASP A 94 7.44 -14.57 -6.10
N ALA A 95 8.61 -13.92 -6.03
CA ALA A 95 8.69 -12.48 -5.72
C ALA A 95 7.99 -11.62 -6.79
N ARG A 96 8.12 -11.99 -8.07
CA ARG A 96 7.45 -11.30 -9.18
C ARG A 96 5.93 -11.48 -9.12
N ASP A 97 5.46 -12.68 -8.81
CA ASP A 97 4.03 -12.96 -8.65
C ASP A 97 3.45 -12.25 -7.43
N TYR A 98 4.19 -12.18 -6.32
CA TYR A 98 3.81 -11.38 -5.15
C TYR A 98 3.65 -9.89 -5.49
N VAL A 99 4.64 -9.30 -6.16
CA VAL A 99 4.59 -7.89 -6.61
C VAL A 99 3.41 -7.66 -7.56
N LYS A 100 3.16 -8.61 -8.47
CA LYS A 100 2.02 -8.55 -9.39
C LYS A 100 0.68 -8.59 -8.66
N VAL A 101 0.52 -9.45 -7.67
CA VAL A 101 -0.69 -9.52 -6.84
C VAL A 101 -0.91 -8.21 -6.09
N LEU A 102 0.16 -7.64 -5.51
CA LEU A 102 0.09 -6.36 -4.81
C LEU A 102 -0.34 -5.22 -5.74
N PHE A 103 0.26 -5.15 -6.95
CA PHE A 103 -0.09 -4.18 -7.98
C PHE A 103 -1.56 -4.31 -8.43
N LEU A 104 -2.04 -5.53 -8.67
CA LEU A 104 -3.44 -5.79 -9.02
C LEU A 104 -4.40 -5.39 -7.90
N LYS A 105 -4.03 -5.67 -6.64
CA LYS A 105 -4.82 -5.28 -5.47
C LYS A 105 -4.90 -3.76 -5.35
N ARG A 106 -3.78 -3.06 -5.57
CA ARG A 106 -3.71 -1.60 -5.61
C ARG A 106 -4.62 -1.02 -6.70
N ASN A 107 -4.48 -1.48 -7.94
CA ASN A 107 -5.27 -0.95 -9.06
C ASN A 107 -6.77 -1.23 -8.90
N ARG A 108 -7.15 -2.42 -8.39
CA ARG A 108 -8.56 -2.69 -8.06
C ARG A 108 -9.09 -1.76 -6.98
N MET A 109 -8.29 -1.47 -5.96
CA MET A 109 -8.70 -0.56 -4.88
C MET A 109 -8.89 0.85 -5.40
N VAL A 110 -7.96 1.38 -6.19
CA VAL A 110 -8.08 2.71 -6.83
C VAL A 110 -9.36 2.77 -7.66
N LYS A 111 -9.60 1.78 -8.53
CA LYS A 111 -10.81 1.73 -9.36
C LYS A 111 -12.08 1.65 -8.51
N SER A 112 -12.06 0.89 -7.42
CA SER A 112 -13.18 0.81 -6.46
C SER A 112 -13.44 2.15 -5.75
N LEU A 113 -12.40 2.90 -5.40
CA LEU A 113 -12.55 4.22 -4.77
C LEU A 113 -13.15 5.21 -5.76
N LEU A 114 -12.62 5.27 -6.98
CA LEU A 114 -13.14 6.14 -8.04
C LEU A 114 -14.59 5.79 -8.43
N ALA A 115 -14.92 4.49 -8.55
CA ALA A 115 -16.28 4.06 -8.84
C ALA A 115 -17.25 4.42 -7.70
N ASN A 116 -16.79 4.37 -6.45
CA ASN A 116 -17.60 4.82 -5.32
C ASN A 116 -17.83 6.33 -5.38
N GLU A 117 -16.81 7.13 -5.69
CA GLU A 117 -16.96 8.58 -5.86
C GLU A 117 -17.91 8.94 -7.00
N ASP A 118 -17.83 8.26 -8.14
CA ASP A 118 -18.77 8.43 -9.26
C ASP A 118 -20.21 8.07 -8.85
N THR A 119 -20.40 6.97 -8.11
CA THR A 119 -21.72 6.58 -7.60
C THR A 119 -22.28 7.62 -6.63
N GLU A 120 -21.45 8.14 -5.73
CA GLU A 120 -21.84 9.18 -4.78
C GLU A 120 -22.18 10.50 -5.49
N GLN A 121 -21.46 10.85 -6.55
CA GLN A 121 -21.76 11.98 -7.42
C GLN A 121 -23.10 11.79 -8.15
N GLN A 122 -23.33 10.65 -8.79
CA GLN A 122 -24.60 10.36 -9.47
C GLN A 122 -25.78 10.42 -8.50
N PHE A 123 -25.59 9.93 -7.27
CA PHE A 123 -26.62 10.03 -6.24
C PHE A 123 -26.89 11.48 -5.81
N SER A 124 -25.84 12.29 -5.67
CA SER A 124 -25.95 13.73 -5.41
C SER A 124 -26.74 14.45 -6.51
N GLU A 125 -26.42 14.17 -7.78
CA GLU A 125 -27.14 14.72 -8.94
C GLU A 125 -28.61 14.29 -8.98
N PHE A 126 -28.90 13.03 -8.67
CA PHE A 126 -30.27 12.53 -8.54
C PHE A 126 -31.04 13.27 -7.43
N LEU A 127 -30.43 13.49 -6.27
CA LEU A 127 -31.03 14.27 -5.20
C LEU A 127 -31.34 15.71 -5.63
N HIS A 128 -30.43 16.36 -6.35
CA HIS A 128 -30.60 17.72 -6.86
C HIS A 128 -31.71 17.83 -7.91
N ASN A 129 -31.66 16.95 -8.91
CA ASN A 129 -32.48 17.07 -10.11
C ASN A 129 -33.87 16.48 -9.92
N GLU A 130 -33.99 15.33 -9.25
CA GLU A 130 -35.27 14.64 -9.13
C GLU A 130 -35.95 14.98 -7.81
N ILE A 131 -35.27 14.78 -6.68
CA ILE A 131 -35.91 14.87 -5.37
C ILE A 131 -36.14 16.33 -4.96
N LEU A 132 -35.11 17.18 -5.05
CA LEU A 132 -35.21 18.57 -4.63
C LEU A 132 -36.21 19.34 -5.51
N GLN A 133 -36.25 19.08 -6.82
CA GLN A 133 -37.23 19.70 -7.72
C GLN A 133 -38.67 19.28 -7.38
N ASN A 134 -38.91 18.01 -7.09
CA ASN A 134 -40.24 17.53 -6.66
C ASN A 134 -40.70 18.18 -5.35
N VAL A 135 -39.78 18.32 -4.39
CA VAL A 135 -40.05 19.01 -3.11
C VAL A 135 -40.36 20.49 -3.35
N MET A 136 -39.64 21.16 -4.26
CA MET A 136 -39.95 22.54 -4.66
C MET A 136 -41.31 22.66 -5.36
N ALA A 137 -41.71 21.68 -6.16
CA ALA A 137 -43.04 21.65 -6.79
C ALA A 137 -44.16 21.55 -5.75
N ILE A 138 -43.99 20.67 -4.73
CA ILE A 138 -44.92 20.57 -3.59
C ILE A 138 -45.02 21.92 -2.86
N LYS A 139 -43.88 22.59 -2.59
CA LYS A 139 -43.85 23.93 -1.99
C LYS A 139 -44.68 24.92 -2.81
N ASN A 140 -44.52 24.89 -4.13
CA ASN A 140 -45.17 25.82 -5.04
C ASN A 140 -46.68 25.56 -5.17
N PHE A 141 -47.12 24.30 -5.27
CA PHE A 141 -48.56 23.97 -5.29
C PHE A 141 -49.25 24.38 -3.99
N ASN A 142 -48.54 24.22 -2.87
CA ASN A 142 -49.07 24.54 -1.57
C ASN A 142 -49.25 26.05 -1.31
N LYS A 143 -48.60 26.93 -2.10
CA LYS A 143 -48.90 28.38 -2.09
C LYS A 143 -50.35 28.70 -2.48
N TYR A 144 -51.03 27.80 -3.17
CA TYR A 144 -52.43 27.95 -3.57
C TYR A 144 -53.41 27.22 -2.63
N SER A 145 -52.93 26.74 -1.48
CA SER A 145 -53.79 26.06 -0.49
C SER A 145 -54.82 27.03 0.09
N ILE A 146 -56.08 26.62 0.06
CA ILE A 146 -57.22 27.38 0.63
C ILE A 146 -57.15 27.39 2.17
N ASN A 147 -56.56 26.36 2.78
CA ASN A 147 -56.36 26.28 4.22
C ASN A 147 -54.96 26.81 4.58
N GLN A 148 -54.91 28.05 5.04
CA GLN A 148 -53.66 28.76 5.32
C GLN A 148 -52.82 28.09 6.42
N ALA A 149 -53.44 27.60 7.50
CA ALA A 149 -52.73 26.93 8.58
C ALA A 149 -52.12 25.59 8.13
N PHE A 150 -52.85 24.84 7.30
CA PHE A 150 -52.34 23.60 6.69
C PHE A 150 -51.25 23.89 5.64
N GLY A 151 -51.40 24.98 4.88
CA GLY A 151 -50.39 25.46 3.95
C GLY A 151 -49.08 25.84 4.63
N GLU A 152 -49.13 26.57 5.75
CA GLU A 152 -47.92 26.89 6.52
C GLU A 152 -47.21 25.63 7.04
N GLN A 153 -47.95 24.63 7.54
CA GLN A 153 -47.36 23.36 7.98
C GLN A 153 -46.63 22.62 6.85
N ILE A 154 -47.24 22.51 5.67
CA ILE A 154 -46.59 21.86 4.52
C ILE A 154 -45.35 22.66 4.08
N ASN A 155 -45.39 23.99 4.09
CA ASN A 155 -44.23 24.81 3.75
C ASN A 155 -43.07 24.59 4.72
N LEU A 156 -43.35 24.54 6.03
CA LEU A 156 -42.34 24.26 7.06
C LEU A 156 -41.67 22.90 6.84
N VAL A 157 -42.47 21.83 6.63
CA VAL A 157 -41.94 20.48 6.37
C VAL A 157 -41.13 20.44 5.07
N THR A 158 -41.59 21.16 4.04
CA THR A 158 -40.93 21.20 2.74
C THR A 158 -39.59 21.97 2.81
N GLU A 159 -39.52 23.06 3.56
CA GLU A 159 -38.27 23.78 3.81
C GLU A 159 -37.26 22.95 4.59
N GLU A 160 -37.73 22.22 5.60
CA GLU A 160 -36.88 21.29 6.35
C GLU A 160 -36.36 20.16 5.44
N LEU A 161 -37.21 19.60 4.57
CA LEU A 161 -36.80 18.58 3.60
C LEU A 161 -35.78 19.12 2.60
N VAL A 162 -35.98 20.32 2.05
CA VAL A 162 -35.01 20.99 1.16
C VAL A 162 -33.65 21.10 1.85
N GLN A 163 -33.64 21.56 3.11
CA GLN A 163 -32.41 21.73 3.88
C GLN A 163 -31.70 20.39 4.11
N ARG A 164 -32.44 19.36 4.54
CA ARG A 164 -31.90 18.01 4.75
C ARG A 164 -31.37 17.37 3.46
N ILE A 165 -32.05 17.58 2.33
CA ILE A 165 -31.59 17.07 1.02
C ILE A 165 -30.27 17.73 0.63
N ARG A 166 -30.16 19.05 0.75
CA ARG A 166 -28.91 19.77 0.47
C ARG A 166 -27.76 19.29 1.34
N GLU A 167 -28.00 19.10 2.64
CA GLU A 167 -26.99 18.57 3.56
C GLU A 167 -26.51 17.16 3.18
N ARG A 168 -27.40 16.32 2.62
CA ARG A 168 -27.05 14.98 2.14
C ARG A 168 -26.34 15.00 0.80
N MET A 169 -26.75 15.88 -0.11
CA MET A 169 -26.09 16.13 -1.39
C MET A 169 -24.62 16.55 -1.15
N ASP A 170 -24.40 17.53 -0.28
CA ASP A 170 -23.07 17.99 0.14
C ASP A 170 -22.22 16.90 0.83
N TYR A 171 -22.86 15.90 1.44
CA TYR A 171 -22.16 14.77 2.06
C TYR A 171 -21.64 13.77 1.02
N TYR A 172 -22.44 13.49 -0.01
CA TYR A 172 -22.06 12.53 -1.05
C TYR A 172 -21.10 13.14 -2.07
N GLN A 173 -21.19 14.45 -2.34
CA GLN A 173 -20.28 15.15 -3.24
C GLN A 173 -19.53 16.28 -2.52
N PRO A 174 -18.57 15.96 -1.63
CA PRO A 174 -17.90 16.99 -0.85
C PRO A 174 -16.87 17.77 -1.68
N MET A 175 -16.31 17.17 -2.74
CA MET A 175 -15.41 17.84 -3.68
C MET A 175 -16.17 18.13 -4.98
N VAL A 176 -16.57 19.38 -5.17
CA VAL A 176 -17.17 19.84 -6.43
C VAL A 176 -16.03 20.03 -7.41
N GLU A 177 -16.13 19.44 -8.61
CA GLU A 177 -15.22 19.72 -9.72
C GLU A 177 -15.38 21.20 -10.11
N THR A 178 -14.61 22.04 -9.43
CA THR A 178 -14.59 23.49 -9.57
C THR A 178 -13.18 23.90 -9.95
N ASP A 179 -13.05 24.99 -10.72
CA ASP A 179 -11.75 25.62 -11.04
C ASP A 179 -11.09 26.31 -9.81
N GLU A 180 -11.62 26.08 -8.61
CA GLU A 180 -11.07 26.63 -7.37
C GLU A 180 -9.75 25.94 -6.99
N GLN A 181 -8.86 26.69 -6.34
CA GLN A 181 -7.59 26.16 -5.83
C GLN A 181 -7.84 25.12 -4.71
N LEU A 182 -7.02 24.07 -4.65
CA LEU A 182 -7.23 22.95 -3.73
C LEU A 182 -7.19 23.37 -2.25
N ASP A 183 -6.39 24.37 -1.88
CA ASP A 183 -6.34 24.91 -0.53
C ASP A 183 -7.70 25.51 -0.12
N ILE A 184 -8.38 26.20 -1.03
CA ILE A 184 -9.74 26.73 -0.80
C ILE A 184 -10.73 25.58 -0.63
N GLN A 185 -10.68 24.56 -1.48
CA GLN A 185 -11.58 23.41 -1.42
C GLN A 185 -11.42 22.63 -0.10
N TYR A 186 -10.18 22.36 0.30
CA TYR A 186 -9.87 21.66 1.56
C TYR A 186 -10.24 22.53 2.76
N GLN A 187 -10.01 23.85 2.72
CA GLN A 187 -10.48 24.73 3.79
C GLN A 187 -12.01 24.70 3.90
N GLY A 188 -12.73 24.70 2.77
CA GLY A 188 -14.18 24.57 2.70
C GLY A 188 -14.68 23.27 3.34
N LEU A 189 -14.02 22.14 3.06
CA LEU A 189 -14.28 20.85 3.71
C LEU A 189 -14.19 20.96 5.23
N ILE A 190 -13.06 21.47 5.74
CA ILE A 190 -12.83 21.60 7.18
C ILE A 190 -13.89 22.49 7.83
N ASN A 191 -14.20 23.64 7.22
CA ASN A 191 -15.23 24.55 7.73
C ASN A 191 -16.61 23.88 7.80
N ARG A 192 -16.99 23.06 6.81
CA ARG A 192 -18.25 22.29 6.83
C ARG A 192 -18.27 21.26 7.96
N ILE A 193 -17.16 20.55 8.19
CA ILE A 193 -17.05 19.56 9.28
C ILE A 193 -17.20 20.24 10.64
N VAL A 194 -16.47 21.35 10.87
CA VAL A 194 -16.55 22.13 12.12
C VAL A 194 -17.97 22.61 12.38
N LYS A 195 -18.64 23.18 11.36
CA LYS A 195 -20.02 23.65 11.46
C LYS A 195 -21.00 22.50 11.76
N ARG A 196 -20.84 21.35 11.08
CA ARG A 196 -21.71 20.16 11.22
C ARG A 196 -21.68 19.59 12.63
N TYR A 197 -20.52 19.59 13.28
CA TYR A 197 -20.35 19.03 14.63
C TYR A 197 -20.43 20.08 15.74
N HIS A 198 -20.77 21.34 15.41
CA HIS A 198 -20.83 22.45 16.37
C HIS A 198 -19.57 22.54 17.25
N ALA A 199 -18.42 22.32 16.65
CA ALA A 199 -17.18 22.19 17.40
C ALA A 199 -16.67 23.55 17.88
N GLU A 200 -16.36 23.65 19.16
CA GLU A 200 -15.75 24.85 19.77
C GLU A 200 -14.23 24.91 19.56
N ASN A 201 -13.64 23.85 19.00
CA ASN A 201 -12.20 23.73 18.79
C ASN A 201 -11.72 24.60 17.63
N GLU A 202 -10.58 25.27 17.82
CA GLU A 202 -9.89 26.02 16.77
C GLU A 202 -9.19 25.03 15.83
N VAL A 203 -9.59 24.98 14.56
CA VAL A 203 -8.90 24.15 13.54
C VAL A 203 -7.95 25.01 12.73
N VAL A 204 -6.65 24.75 12.88
CA VAL A 204 -5.57 25.43 12.15
C VAL A 204 -5.10 24.52 11.02
N THR A 205 -5.17 25.04 9.80
CA THR A 205 -4.78 24.33 8.58
C THR A 205 -3.47 24.89 8.02
N GLN A 206 -2.64 24.02 7.46
CA GLN A 206 -1.42 24.39 6.75
C GLN A 206 -1.35 23.65 5.42
N PHE A 207 -1.28 24.39 4.32
CA PHE A 207 -1.19 23.88 2.95
C PHE A 207 0.13 24.29 2.32
N PRO A 208 0.64 23.54 1.32
CA PRO A 208 1.84 23.94 0.59
C PRO A 208 1.56 25.16 -0.30
N ALA A 209 2.57 26.00 -0.52
CA ALA A 209 2.43 27.26 -1.27
C ALA A 209 1.93 27.08 -2.72
N ARG A 210 2.15 25.90 -3.32
CA ARG A 210 1.59 25.50 -4.62
C ARG A 210 0.88 24.17 -4.46
N PHE A 211 -0.31 24.19 -3.86
CA PHE A 211 -1.06 22.96 -3.63
C PHE A 211 -1.75 22.48 -4.91
N ARG A 212 -1.19 21.43 -5.52
CA ARG A 212 -1.72 20.76 -6.71
C ARG A 212 -1.56 19.27 -6.58
N LEU A 213 -2.64 18.55 -6.88
CA LEU A 213 -2.69 17.10 -6.95
C LEU A 213 -3.44 16.72 -8.23
N LEU A 214 -3.04 15.61 -8.85
CA LEU A 214 -3.72 15.05 -10.02
C LEU A 214 -4.62 13.90 -9.58
N SER A 215 -5.70 13.68 -10.33
CA SER A 215 -6.54 12.48 -10.18
C SER A 215 -5.71 11.21 -10.38
N PRO A 216 -5.90 10.17 -9.55
CA PRO A 216 -6.93 10.02 -8.50
C PRO A 216 -6.52 10.55 -7.11
N TYR A 217 -5.32 11.11 -6.98
CA TYR A 217 -4.74 11.46 -5.68
C TYR A 217 -5.34 12.71 -5.04
N ASP A 218 -5.88 13.63 -5.83
CA ASP A 218 -6.66 14.78 -5.36
C ASP A 218 -7.90 14.33 -4.55
N LYS A 219 -8.67 13.37 -5.08
CA LYS A 219 -9.87 12.82 -4.44
C LYS A 219 -9.52 11.90 -3.27
N ILE A 220 -8.49 11.05 -3.41
CA ILE A 220 -7.99 10.18 -2.32
C ILE A 220 -7.52 11.03 -1.13
N ALA A 221 -6.67 12.03 -1.36
CA ALA A 221 -6.16 12.90 -0.29
C ALA A 221 -7.30 13.68 0.37
N TYR A 222 -8.30 14.11 -0.40
CA TYR A 222 -9.48 14.81 0.10
C TYR A 222 -10.26 13.93 1.09
N ARG A 223 -10.52 12.67 0.74
CA ARG A 223 -11.20 11.70 1.62
C ARG A 223 -10.39 11.37 2.88
N LEU A 224 -9.07 11.26 2.76
CA LEU A 224 -8.20 11.05 3.93
C LEU A 224 -8.28 12.24 4.90
N VAL A 225 -8.24 13.46 4.37
CA VAL A 225 -8.39 14.68 5.16
C VAL A 225 -9.77 14.78 5.80
N GLU A 226 -10.84 14.46 5.06
CA GLU A 226 -12.21 14.44 5.58
C GLU A 226 -12.32 13.53 6.81
N GLU A 227 -11.81 12.30 6.71
CA GLU A 227 -11.87 11.32 7.79
C GLU A 227 -10.99 11.73 8.98
N LEU A 228 -9.78 12.25 8.74
CA LEU A 228 -8.89 12.75 9.80
C LEU A 228 -9.47 13.96 10.53
N ALA A 229 -9.99 14.93 9.78
CA ALA A 229 -10.60 16.13 10.33
C ALA A 229 -11.88 15.80 11.10
N THR A 230 -12.72 14.90 10.57
CA THR A 230 -13.92 14.42 11.25
C THR A 230 -13.55 13.73 12.57
N ASN A 231 -12.54 12.87 12.57
CA ASN A 231 -12.08 12.20 13.77
C ASN A 231 -11.52 13.20 14.79
N ALA A 232 -10.67 14.13 14.37
CA ALA A 232 -10.14 15.17 15.25
C ALA A 232 -11.27 16.04 15.83
N VAL A 233 -12.21 16.50 15.02
CA VAL A 233 -13.33 17.35 15.48
C VAL A 233 -14.25 16.62 16.47
N LYS A 234 -14.52 15.33 16.27
CA LYS A 234 -15.39 14.53 17.15
C LYS A 234 -14.75 14.18 18.48
N TYR A 235 -13.47 13.85 18.47
CA TYR A 235 -12.79 13.22 19.60
C TYR A 235 -11.77 14.13 20.29
N ALA A 236 -11.45 15.30 19.72
CA ALA A 236 -10.58 16.25 20.38
C ALA A 236 -11.21 16.76 21.66
N SER A 237 -10.39 16.83 22.71
CA SER A 237 -10.71 17.66 23.86
C SER A 237 -10.70 19.14 23.45
N CYS A 238 -11.22 20.01 24.31
CA CYS A 238 -11.16 21.46 24.11
C CYS A 238 -9.75 21.93 23.73
N GLY A 239 -9.66 22.83 22.74
CA GLY A 239 -8.41 23.48 22.35
C GLY A 239 -8.21 23.55 20.83
N ARG A 240 -6.97 23.28 20.39
CA ARG A 240 -6.53 23.43 19.00
C ARG A 240 -6.39 22.07 18.30
N ILE A 241 -6.91 21.99 17.08
CA ILE A 241 -6.68 20.90 16.13
C ILE A 241 -5.75 21.45 15.04
N SER A 242 -4.64 20.77 14.77
CA SER A 242 -3.70 21.13 13.71
C SER A 242 -3.80 20.11 12.59
N LEU A 243 -4.05 20.58 11.38
CA LEU A 243 -4.03 19.76 10.16
C LEU A 243 -3.04 20.34 9.18
N LYS A 244 -2.02 19.57 8.80
CA LYS A 244 -1.01 19.95 7.83
C LYS A 244 -1.03 18.99 6.66
N ILE A 245 -0.96 19.54 5.45
CA ILE A 245 -0.71 18.82 4.21
C ILE A 245 0.56 19.38 3.60
N ASP A 246 1.39 18.49 3.09
CA ASP A 246 2.58 18.84 2.30
C ASP A 246 2.70 17.89 1.11
N VAL A 247 3.29 18.38 0.02
CA VAL A 247 3.49 17.59 -1.20
C VAL A 247 4.90 17.88 -1.73
N HIS A 248 5.76 16.88 -1.63
CA HIS A 248 7.13 16.94 -2.15
C HIS A 248 7.62 15.53 -2.45
N ASP A 249 8.69 15.41 -3.25
CA ASP A 249 9.32 14.13 -3.59
C ASP A 249 8.36 13.05 -4.12
N ASP A 250 7.39 13.45 -4.95
CA ASP A 250 6.33 12.59 -5.47
C ASP A 250 5.54 11.84 -4.37
N ALA A 251 5.38 12.47 -3.20
CA ALA A 251 4.61 11.93 -2.08
C ALA A 251 3.75 13.00 -1.40
N ILE A 252 2.62 12.56 -0.84
CA ILE A 252 1.68 13.37 -0.07
C ILE A 252 1.91 13.06 1.40
N PHE A 253 2.12 14.10 2.20
CA PHE A 253 2.29 14.02 3.63
C PHE A 253 1.10 14.70 4.30
N ILE A 254 0.39 13.97 5.17
CA ILE A 254 -0.76 14.51 5.91
C ILE A 254 -0.52 14.27 7.39
N ILE A 255 -0.56 15.33 8.19
CA ILE A 255 -0.38 15.28 9.64
C ILE A 255 -1.62 15.89 10.29
N SER A 256 -2.27 15.13 11.17
CA SER A 256 -3.35 15.62 12.04
C SER A 256 -2.90 15.48 13.49
N GLU A 257 -3.00 16.55 14.27
CA GLU A 257 -2.67 16.56 15.69
C GLU A 257 -3.77 17.26 16.48
N ASN A 258 -4.23 16.63 17.56
CA ASN A 258 -5.20 17.21 18.47
C ASN A 258 -4.95 16.75 19.91
N ASN A 259 -5.43 17.53 20.87
CA ASN A 259 -5.50 17.08 22.25
C ASN A 259 -6.65 16.07 22.40
N CYS A 260 -6.46 15.01 23.19
CA CYS A 260 -7.48 14.02 23.50
C CYS A 260 -7.63 13.86 25.02
N LEU A 261 -8.84 13.58 25.50
CA LEU A 261 -9.01 13.07 26.85
C LEU A 261 -8.52 11.62 26.86
N GLN A 262 -7.78 11.24 27.90
CA GLN A 262 -7.16 9.92 28.01
C GLN A 262 -8.24 8.85 27.85
N THR A 263 -8.13 8.01 26.81
CA THR A 263 -9.10 6.92 26.57
C THR A 263 -8.37 5.59 26.57
N GLU A 264 -8.65 4.75 27.56
CA GLU A 264 -8.47 3.31 27.38
C GLU A 264 -9.41 2.86 26.25
N LYS A 265 -8.86 2.55 25.06
CA LYS A 265 -9.18 1.37 24.23
C LYS A 265 -8.90 1.58 22.75
N SER A 266 -8.24 0.56 22.19
CA SER A 266 -8.25 0.07 20.79
C SER A 266 -8.49 1.09 19.67
N LEU A 267 -7.52 1.19 18.75
CA LEU A 267 -7.72 1.74 17.40
C LEU A 267 -9.13 1.39 16.89
N GLY A 268 -9.97 2.41 16.67
CA GLY A 268 -11.29 2.23 16.12
C GLY A 268 -11.24 1.59 14.73
N TYR A 269 -12.33 0.91 14.34
CA TYR A 269 -12.46 0.27 13.02
C TYR A 269 -12.15 1.23 11.85
N GLY A 270 -12.44 2.53 11.99
CA GLY A 270 -12.15 3.57 11.00
C GLY A 270 -10.65 3.75 10.72
N LEU A 271 -9.84 3.96 11.76
CA LEU A 271 -8.37 4.13 11.62
C LEU A 271 -7.70 2.85 11.08
N LYS A 272 -8.19 1.67 11.49
CA LYS A 272 -7.69 0.39 10.94
C LYS A 272 -8.02 0.24 9.45
N ASN A 273 -9.24 0.61 9.04
CA ASN A 273 -9.62 0.56 7.63
C ASN A 273 -8.82 1.57 6.80
N MET A 274 -8.63 2.79 7.32
CA MET A 274 -7.79 3.81 6.70
C MET A 274 -6.35 3.32 6.53
N SER A 275 -5.73 2.75 7.57
CA SER A 275 -4.39 2.19 7.50
C SER A 275 -4.28 1.09 6.44
N ASN A 276 -5.26 0.18 6.36
CA ASN A 276 -5.30 -0.86 5.32
C ASN A 276 -5.38 -0.28 3.90
N LYS A 277 -6.22 0.75 3.71
CA LYS A 277 -6.34 1.45 2.41
C LYS A 277 -5.03 2.11 2.00
N ILE A 278 -4.41 2.85 2.92
CA ILE A 278 -3.12 3.52 2.69
C ILE A 278 -2.01 2.49 2.36
N SER A 279 -1.96 1.38 3.10
CA SER A 279 -0.97 0.32 2.86
C SER A 279 -1.10 -0.31 1.47
N VAL A 280 -2.34 -0.54 0.98
CA VAL A 280 -2.57 -1.07 -0.37
C VAL A 280 -2.14 -0.08 -1.46
N LEU A 281 -2.20 1.23 -1.19
CA LEU A 281 -1.69 2.27 -2.08
C LEU A 281 -0.16 2.44 -1.99
N GLY A 282 0.54 1.63 -1.21
CA GLY A 282 1.99 1.72 -0.99
C GLY A 282 2.41 2.81 0.00
N GLY A 283 1.44 3.44 0.67
CA GLY A 283 1.68 4.42 1.71
C GLY A 283 1.90 3.82 3.09
N GLN A 284 2.19 4.70 4.05
CA GLN A 284 2.36 4.38 5.46
C GLN A 284 1.50 5.31 6.31
N MET A 285 0.98 4.77 7.42
CA MET A 285 0.23 5.51 8.41
C MET A 285 0.80 5.19 9.79
N GLN A 286 1.17 6.22 10.54
CA GLN A 286 1.68 6.11 11.90
C GLN A 286 0.75 6.87 12.85
N ILE A 287 0.51 6.30 14.02
CA ILE A 287 -0.37 6.87 15.04
C ILE A 287 0.44 6.98 16.31
N PHE A 288 0.49 8.18 16.87
CA PHE A 288 1.17 8.50 18.11
C PHE A 288 0.13 9.00 19.12
N GLU A 289 0.06 8.33 20.26
CA GLU A 289 -0.75 8.77 21.38
C GLU A 289 0.16 8.91 22.60
N ASN A 290 0.37 10.14 23.05
CA ASN A 290 1.22 10.42 24.22
C ASN A 290 0.69 11.63 24.99
N ASN A 291 0.65 11.54 26.32
CA ASN A 291 0.37 12.67 27.21
C ASN A 291 -0.84 13.54 26.80
N LYS A 292 -1.99 12.92 26.51
CA LYS A 292 -3.23 13.61 26.06
C LYS A 292 -3.12 14.30 24.69
N ARG A 293 -2.15 13.89 23.86
CA ARG A 293 -2.06 14.26 22.44
C ARG A 293 -2.24 13.04 21.57
N PHE A 294 -3.01 13.21 20.52
CA PHE A 294 -3.22 12.25 19.47
C PHE A 294 -2.71 12.84 18.16
N ARG A 295 -1.79 12.12 17.51
CA ARG A 295 -1.19 12.53 16.25
C ARG A 295 -1.24 11.38 15.25
N VAL A 296 -1.67 11.70 14.03
CA VAL A 296 -1.68 10.77 12.91
C VAL A 296 -0.81 11.35 11.81
N GLU A 297 0.09 10.53 11.28
CA GLU A 297 0.94 10.86 10.15
C GLU A 297 0.68 9.88 9.02
N ILE A 298 0.42 10.41 7.84
CA ILE A 298 0.22 9.64 6.61
C ILE A 298 1.28 10.07 5.61
N THR A 299 1.91 9.09 4.97
CA THR A 299 2.77 9.27 3.80
C THR A 299 2.20 8.43 2.67
N LEU A 300 1.84 9.06 1.57
CA LEU A 300 1.24 8.39 0.41
C LEU A 300 2.06 8.70 -0.85
N PRO A 301 2.74 7.72 -1.45
CA PRO A 301 3.46 7.93 -2.70
C PRO A 301 2.50 8.17 -3.87
N ILE A 302 2.87 9.09 -4.76
CA ILE A 302 2.16 9.42 -5.98
C ILE A 302 2.72 8.56 -7.11
N ASP A 303 1.91 7.63 -7.59
CA ASP A 303 2.22 6.85 -8.77
C ASP A 303 1.80 7.63 -10.03
N LYS A 304 2.79 8.14 -10.75
CA LYS A 304 2.57 8.92 -11.97
C LYS A 304 1.86 8.12 -13.06
N GLU A 305 2.09 6.81 -13.19
CA GLU A 305 1.43 5.98 -14.20
C GLU A 305 -0.09 5.94 -13.98
N LEU A 306 -0.49 5.86 -12.72
CA LEU A 306 -1.89 5.87 -12.31
C LEU A 306 -2.58 7.21 -12.60
N CYS A 307 -1.84 8.31 -12.50
CA CYS A 307 -2.33 9.63 -12.90
C CYS A 307 -2.55 9.71 -14.40
N TYR A 308 -1.65 9.14 -15.22
CA TYR A 308 -1.73 9.21 -16.69
C TYR A 308 -2.81 8.32 -17.30
N GLU A 309 -3.15 7.17 -16.71
CA GLU A 309 -4.26 6.31 -17.19
C GLU A 309 -5.62 7.04 -17.18
N ASN A 310 -5.81 8.01 -16.27
CA ASN A 310 -7.02 8.83 -16.19
C ASN A 310 -7.06 10.01 -17.19
N PHE A 311 -5.98 10.29 -17.94
CA PHE A 311 -5.98 11.33 -18.99
C PHE A 311 -6.27 10.79 -20.39
N VAL A 312 -6.16 9.47 -20.60
CA VAL A 312 -6.30 8.83 -21.92
C VAL A 312 -7.69 8.20 -22.12
N ASN A 313 -8.48 8.04 -21.07
CA ASN A 313 -9.90 7.67 -21.12
C ASN A 313 -10.78 8.90 -20.90
#